data_AF-A0A973FI63-F1
#
_entry.id   AF-A0A973FI63-F1
#
_cell.length_a   1.000
_cell.length_b   1.000
_cell.length_c   1.000
_cell.angle_alpha   90.00
_cell.angle_beta   90.00
_cell.angle_gamma   90.00
#
_symmetry.space_group_name_H-M   'P 1'
#
loop_
_entity.id
_entity.type
_entity.pdbx_description
1 polymer ?
#
loop_
_entity_poly.entity_id
_entity_poly.type
_entity_poly.pdbx_seq_one_letter_code
_entity_poly.pdbx_strand_id
1 'polypeptide(L)'
;MSLYDMFAASEHGKGLASQVRYARYKPEGITSNYWLQILGPDVCNLMHMLVMLGITKEFVVSCGGDSRNGYVRFTRKEQHILQLVAVTHDFGEAVIGDITADKKTLANEHEEMQHLERILLELSASDNGLISRDEISQILNVLSDKTSKLGHAFNIIERLGYLATAIQAWNSSLKVEMYGEGLCVNFKWLVSNVLGNQICKILDASWLYPMAQTFLDRHFGLISQAFDEMPEMIFDLYSDQEDRILNSAKFRASKEAWDLFCKNYSP
;
A
#
# COMPACT_ATOMS: atom_id res chain seq x y z
N MET A 1 3.16 -26.19 0.77
CA MET A 1 3.77 -25.03 1.44
C MET A 1 4.03 -23.98 0.37
N SER A 2 3.55 -22.75 0.54
CA SER A 2 3.75 -21.65 -0.42
C SER A 2 5.05 -20.87 -0.13
N LEU A 3 5.46 -19.98 -1.05
CA LEU A 3 6.63 -19.11 -0.85
C LEU A 3 6.46 -18.22 0.38
N TYR A 4 5.24 -17.71 0.58
CA TYR A 4 4.86 -16.98 1.79
C TYR A 4 5.04 -17.83 3.04
N ASP A 5 4.52 -19.07 3.06
CA ASP A 5 4.61 -19.94 4.24
C ASP A 5 6.07 -20.26 4.61
N MET A 6 6.94 -20.46 3.60
CA MET A 6 8.37 -20.66 3.83
C MET A 6 9.03 -19.44 4.44
N PHE A 7 8.76 -18.24 3.89
CA PHE A 7 9.30 -17.00 4.45
C PHE A 7 8.76 -16.74 5.86
N ALA A 8 7.46 -16.86 6.08
CA ALA A 8 6.80 -16.66 7.36
C ALA A 8 7.36 -17.58 8.47
N ALA A 9 7.76 -18.81 8.11
CA ALA A 9 8.39 -19.75 9.04
C ALA A 9 9.86 -19.42 9.38
N SER A 10 10.53 -18.61 8.55
CA SER A 10 11.93 -18.19 8.76
C SER A 10 12.06 -17.14 9.89
N GLU A 11 13.28 -16.94 10.38
CA GLU A 11 13.56 -15.87 11.36
C GLU A 11 13.26 -14.48 10.79
N HIS A 12 13.49 -14.27 9.48
CA HIS A 12 13.11 -13.02 8.81
C HIS A 12 11.60 -12.79 8.83
N GLY A 13 10.81 -13.82 8.52
CA GLY A 13 9.34 -13.75 8.56
C GLY A 13 8.79 -13.46 9.96
N LYS A 14 9.35 -14.11 10.99
CA LYS A 14 8.99 -13.84 12.40
C LYS A 14 9.32 -12.42 12.81
N GLY A 15 10.48 -11.91 12.39
CA GLY A 15 10.86 -10.50 12.60
C GLY A 15 9.84 -9.56 11.99
N LEU A 16 9.50 -9.77 10.71
CA LEU A 16 8.52 -8.94 10.00
C LEU A 16 7.11 -9.01 10.61
N ALA A 17 6.69 -10.18 11.12
CA ALA A 17 5.41 -10.36 11.79
C ALA A 17 5.25 -9.54 13.07
N SER A 18 6.36 -9.17 13.72
CA SER A 18 6.35 -8.34 14.93
C SER A 18 6.26 -6.84 14.63
N GLN A 19 6.48 -6.44 13.37
CA GLN A 19 6.46 -5.05 12.93
C GLN A 19 5.06 -4.63 12.52
N VAL A 20 4.78 -3.33 12.70
CA VAL A 20 3.48 -2.73 12.43
C VAL A 20 3.66 -1.60 11.43
N ARG A 21 2.93 -1.67 10.32
CA ARG A 21 2.85 -0.57 9.36
C ARG A 21 2.11 0.59 9.98
N TYR A 22 2.42 1.80 9.53
CA TYR A 22 1.79 3.03 10.05
C TYR A 22 2.07 3.27 11.54
N ALA A 23 3.17 2.73 12.07
CA ALA A 23 3.55 2.86 13.49
C ALA A 23 3.57 4.32 13.98
N ARG A 24 3.98 5.27 13.12
CA ARG A 24 3.96 6.72 13.41
C ARG A 24 2.57 7.23 13.86
N TYR A 25 1.50 6.65 13.32
CA TYR A 25 0.13 7.05 13.62
C TYR A 25 -0.47 6.26 14.78
N LYS A 26 0.18 5.19 15.26
CA LYS A 26 -0.32 4.37 16.36
C LYS A 26 0.09 5.00 17.71
N PRO A 27 -0.87 5.40 18.57
CA PRO A 27 -0.53 5.91 19.90
C PRO A 27 0.27 4.91 20.74
N GLU A 28 1.12 5.40 21.66
CA GLU A 28 1.98 4.55 22.50
C GLU A 28 1.19 3.54 23.36
N GLY A 29 0.01 3.94 23.85
CA GLY A 29 -0.87 3.07 24.66
C GLY A 29 -1.63 2.01 23.87
N ILE A 30 -1.55 2.01 22.54
CA ILE A 30 -2.26 1.07 21.67
C ILE A 30 -1.35 -0.10 21.29
N THR A 31 -1.76 -1.32 21.65
CA THR A 31 -1.03 -2.54 21.30
C THR A 31 -1.11 -2.81 19.80
N SER A 32 -0.09 -3.50 19.25
CA SER A 32 -0.09 -3.93 17.84
C SER A 32 -1.28 -4.81 17.48
N ASN A 33 -1.70 -5.70 18.39
CA ASN A 33 -2.87 -6.56 18.19
C ASN A 33 -4.16 -5.75 18.11
N TYR A 34 -4.32 -4.73 18.94
CA TYR A 34 -5.50 -3.87 18.88
C TYR A 34 -5.51 -3.01 17.62
N TRP A 35 -4.35 -2.50 17.20
CA TRP A 35 -4.19 -1.79 15.92
C TRP A 35 -4.58 -2.67 14.71
N LEU A 36 -4.08 -3.90 14.68
CA LEU A 36 -4.43 -4.94 13.70
C LEU A 36 -5.93 -5.25 13.69
N GLN A 37 -6.55 -5.35 14.87
CA GLN A 37 -7.97 -5.63 14.99
C GLN A 37 -8.85 -4.52 14.39
N ILE A 38 -8.45 -3.25 14.52
CA ILE A 38 -9.24 -2.11 14.03
C ILE A 38 -9.03 -1.87 12.54
N LEU A 39 -7.77 -1.88 12.09
CA LEU A 39 -7.40 -1.51 10.73
C LEU A 39 -7.29 -2.71 9.78
N GLY A 40 -7.29 -3.93 10.31
CA GLY A 40 -7.24 -5.15 9.52
C GLY A 40 -5.82 -5.60 9.20
N PRO A 41 -5.68 -6.74 8.49
CA PRO A 41 -4.42 -7.47 8.32
C PRO A 41 -3.30 -6.68 7.66
N ASP A 42 -3.64 -5.64 6.89
CA ASP A 42 -2.67 -4.82 6.16
C ASP A 42 -1.66 -4.13 7.08
N VAL A 43 -2.04 -3.82 8.33
CA VAL A 43 -1.13 -3.11 9.25
C VAL A 43 -0.09 -3.99 9.93
N CYS A 44 -0.08 -5.30 9.66
CA CYS A 44 1.00 -6.20 10.04
C CYS A 44 1.88 -6.45 8.80
N ASN A 45 3.18 -6.13 8.87
CA ASN A 45 4.06 -6.18 7.68
C ASN A 45 4.10 -7.57 7.03
N LEU A 46 4.08 -8.64 7.83
CA LEU A 46 4.01 -9.99 7.26
C LEU A 46 2.65 -10.26 6.60
N MET A 47 1.53 -9.87 7.21
CA MET A 47 0.20 -10.14 6.66
C MET A 47 -0.13 -9.23 5.46
N HIS A 48 0.49 -8.05 5.37
CA HIS A 48 0.41 -7.13 4.23
C HIS A 48 0.66 -7.84 2.89
N MET A 49 1.64 -8.75 2.83
CA MET A 49 1.94 -9.54 1.63
C MET A 49 0.72 -10.33 1.11
N LEU A 50 -0.09 -10.89 2.01
CA LEU A 50 -1.30 -11.63 1.62
C LEU A 50 -2.42 -10.69 1.18
N VAL A 51 -2.52 -9.51 1.79
CA VAL A 51 -3.45 -8.46 1.35
C VAL A 51 -3.07 -8.02 -0.07
N MET A 52 -1.80 -7.73 -0.32
CA MET A 52 -1.30 -7.34 -1.65
C MET A 52 -1.51 -8.45 -2.68
N LEU A 53 -1.32 -9.72 -2.30
CA LEU A 53 -1.65 -10.83 -3.19
C LEU A 53 -3.14 -10.86 -3.56
N GLY A 54 -4.02 -10.62 -2.59
CA GLY A 54 -5.47 -10.52 -2.82
C GLY A 54 -5.82 -9.41 -3.80
N ILE A 55 -5.33 -8.19 -3.54
CA ILE A 55 -5.51 -7.03 -4.43
C ILE A 55 -4.93 -7.33 -5.82
N THR A 56 -3.74 -7.91 -5.90
CA THR A 56 -3.08 -8.26 -7.18
C THR A 56 -3.92 -9.22 -8.02
N LYS A 57 -4.52 -10.24 -7.40
CA LYS A 57 -5.37 -11.20 -8.10
C LYS A 57 -6.62 -10.52 -8.67
N GLU A 58 -7.28 -9.69 -7.88
CA GLU A 58 -8.44 -8.91 -8.35
C GLU A 58 -8.04 -7.92 -9.45
N PHE A 59 -6.89 -7.25 -9.30
CA PHE A 59 -6.35 -6.29 -10.26
C PHE A 59 -6.15 -6.94 -11.62
N VAL A 60 -5.42 -8.07 -11.64
CA VAL A 60 -5.16 -8.85 -12.85
C VAL A 60 -6.45 -9.35 -13.50
N VAL A 61 -7.40 -9.85 -12.71
CA VAL A 61 -8.70 -10.32 -13.23
C VAL A 61 -9.47 -9.18 -13.87
N SER A 62 -9.49 -7.99 -13.25
CA SER A 62 -10.16 -6.81 -13.79
C SER A 62 -9.58 -6.36 -15.15
N CYS A 63 -8.28 -6.56 -15.35
CA CYS A 63 -7.57 -6.29 -16.60
C CYS A 63 -7.79 -7.38 -17.69
N GLY A 64 -8.40 -8.51 -17.35
CA GLY A 64 -8.71 -9.61 -18.27
C GLY A 64 -10.00 -9.44 -19.08
N GLY A 65 -10.78 -8.39 -18.81
CA GLY A 65 -12.09 -8.13 -19.41
C GLY A 65 -12.10 -7.72 -20.90
N ASP A 66 -13.32 -7.52 -21.43
CA ASP A 66 -13.65 -7.35 -22.84
C ASP A 66 -12.78 -6.30 -23.56
N SER A 67 -12.38 -6.56 -24.81
CA SER A 67 -11.31 -5.87 -25.55
C SER A 67 -11.60 -4.44 -25.98
N ARG A 68 -12.65 -3.80 -25.45
CA ARG A 68 -13.22 -2.59 -26.02
C ARG A 68 -12.68 -1.28 -25.42
N ASN A 69 -11.94 -1.34 -24.31
CA ASN A 69 -11.63 -0.13 -23.52
C ASN A 69 -10.14 0.25 -23.44
N GLY A 70 -9.24 -0.37 -24.23
CA GLY A 70 -7.82 0.03 -24.26
C GLY A 70 -7.02 -0.25 -22.98
N TYR A 71 -7.59 -0.98 -22.01
CA TYR A 71 -6.92 -1.32 -20.75
C TYR A 71 -5.67 -2.17 -20.93
N VAL A 72 -4.76 -2.04 -19.97
CA VAL A 72 -3.55 -2.87 -19.90
C VAL A 72 -3.94 -4.33 -19.69
N ARG A 73 -3.31 -5.24 -20.44
CA ARG A 73 -3.51 -6.69 -20.33
C ARG A 73 -2.25 -7.39 -19.89
N PHE A 74 -2.38 -8.43 -19.07
CA PHE A 74 -1.26 -9.23 -18.59
C PHE A 74 -1.31 -10.64 -19.13
N THR A 75 -0.20 -11.13 -19.69
CA THR A 75 -0.01 -12.55 -20.03
C THR A 75 0.06 -13.39 -18.76
N ARG A 76 -0.14 -14.71 -18.85
CA ARG A 76 -0.05 -15.60 -17.68
C ARG A 76 1.31 -15.49 -16.95
N LYS A 77 2.41 -15.32 -17.69
CA LYS A 77 3.74 -15.11 -17.09
C LYS A 77 3.79 -13.80 -16.29
N GLU A 78 3.31 -12.71 -16.87
CA GLU A 78 3.24 -11.40 -16.20
C GLU A 78 2.36 -11.43 -14.95
N GLN A 79 1.21 -12.10 -15.01
CA GLN A 79 0.31 -12.27 -13.86
C GLN A 79 0.98 -13.06 -12.72
N HIS A 80 1.73 -14.11 -13.07
CA HIS A 80 2.51 -14.89 -12.12
C HIS A 80 3.60 -14.05 -11.47
N ILE A 81 4.36 -13.28 -12.24
CA ILE A 81 5.38 -12.38 -11.71
C ILE A 81 4.77 -11.32 -10.78
N LEU A 82 3.65 -10.70 -11.14
CA LEU A 82 2.97 -9.74 -10.25
C LEU A 82 2.55 -10.38 -8.92
N GLN A 83 2.04 -11.62 -8.95
CA GLN A 83 1.68 -12.34 -7.72
C GLN A 83 2.91 -12.69 -6.87
N LEU A 84 4.03 -13.04 -7.49
CA LEU A 84 5.29 -13.24 -6.77
C LEU A 84 5.77 -11.94 -6.13
N VAL A 85 5.81 -10.85 -6.89
CA VAL A 85 6.18 -9.51 -6.38
C VAL A 85 5.30 -9.13 -5.18
N ALA A 86 3.99 -9.33 -5.29
CA ALA A 86 3.05 -9.02 -4.22
C ALA A 86 3.34 -9.75 -2.90
N VAL A 87 3.84 -10.99 -2.95
CA VAL A 87 4.16 -11.75 -1.74
C VAL A 87 5.59 -11.56 -1.25
N THR A 88 6.48 -10.91 -2.01
CA THR A 88 7.91 -10.79 -1.65
C THR A 88 8.42 -9.36 -1.51
N HIS A 89 7.72 -8.35 -2.00
CA HIS A 89 8.27 -6.98 -2.15
C HIS A 89 8.91 -6.42 -0.88
N ASP A 90 8.31 -6.64 0.30
CA ASP A 90 8.85 -6.13 1.57
C ASP A 90 9.71 -7.16 2.34
N PHE A 91 10.15 -8.28 1.75
CA PHE A 91 11.00 -9.23 2.49
C PHE A 91 12.31 -8.57 2.99
N GLY A 92 12.83 -7.58 2.26
CA GLY A 92 13.99 -6.80 2.67
C GLY A 92 13.77 -6.00 3.96
N GLU A 93 12.53 -5.57 4.24
CA GLU A 93 12.18 -4.82 5.45
C GLU A 93 12.37 -5.64 6.73
N ALA A 94 12.41 -6.98 6.64
CA ALA A 94 12.72 -7.83 7.79
C ALA A 94 14.13 -7.57 8.36
N VAL A 95 15.01 -6.92 7.59
CA VAL A 95 16.39 -6.60 8.00
C VAL A 95 16.54 -5.11 8.34
N ILE A 96 16.04 -4.22 7.49
CA ILE A 96 16.24 -2.77 7.64
C ILE A 96 15.12 -2.07 8.43
N GLY A 97 13.99 -2.74 8.63
CA GLY A 97 12.76 -2.17 9.17
C GLY A 97 11.94 -1.40 8.13
N ASP A 98 10.66 -1.23 8.42
CA ASP A 98 9.72 -0.45 7.61
C ASP A 98 9.95 1.05 7.81
N ILE A 99 10.68 1.63 6.84
CA ILE A 99 10.97 3.07 6.79
C ILE A 99 9.84 3.74 6.02
N THR A 100 9.11 4.64 6.69
CA THR A 100 8.00 5.36 6.07
C THR A 100 8.43 6.14 4.83
N ALA A 101 7.54 6.20 3.83
CA ALA A 101 7.85 6.76 2.51
C ALA A 101 8.39 8.22 2.53
N ASP A 102 8.03 9.01 3.54
CA ASP A 102 8.52 10.37 3.75
C ASP A 102 9.97 10.46 4.26
N LYS A 103 10.50 9.36 4.82
CA LYS A 103 11.86 9.27 5.39
C LYS A 103 12.80 8.36 4.61
N LYS A 104 12.28 7.61 3.63
CA LYS A 104 13.03 6.64 2.84
C LYS A 104 13.99 7.34 1.89
N THR A 105 15.28 7.01 1.97
CA THR A 105 16.32 7.52 1.05
C THR A 105 16.60 6.52 -0.06
N LEU A 106 17.23 6.97 -1.16
CA LEU A 106 17.69 6.07 -2.24
C LEU A 106 18.68 5.00 -1.74
N ALA A 107 19.49 5.34 -0.72
CA ALA A 107 20.39 4.38 -0.10
C ALA A 107 19.62 3.28 0.64
N ASN A 108 18.53 3.65 1.35
CA ASN A 108 17.67 2.67 2.01
C ASN A 108 16.96 1.78 0.98
N GLU A 109 16.44 2.34 -0.11
CA GLU A 109 15.85 1.54 -1.20
C GLU A 109 16.86 0.55 -1.79
N HIS A 110 18.11 0.97 -2.01
CA HIS A 110 19.14 0.08 -2.53
C HIS A 110 19.50 -1.05 -1.56
N GLU A 111 19.66 -0.73 -0.27
CA GLU A 111 19.97 -1.70 0.78
C GLU A 111 18.83 -2.72 0.96
N GLU A 112 17.58 -2.27 0.93
CA GLU A 112 16.40 -3.13 0.98
C GLU A 112 16.39 -4.13 -0.19
N MET A 113 16.66 -3.66 -1.40
CA MET A 113 16.71 -4.50 -2.60
C MET A 113 17.82 -5.56 -2.52
N GLN A 114 18.98 -5.22 -1.95
CA GLN A 114 20.05 -6.20 -1.72
C GLN A 114 19.64 -7.27 -0.70
N HIS A 115 18.97 -6.89 0.38
CA HIS A 115 18.46 -7.84 1.36
C HIS A 115 17.34 -8.72 0.81
N LEU A 116 16.43 -8.14 0.02
CA LEU A 116 15.41 -8.87 -0.70
C LEU A 116 16.03 -9.95 -1.60
N GLU A 117 16.99 -9.58 -2.46
CA GLU A 117 17.67 -10.53 -3.35
C GLU A 117 18.31 -11.67 -2.57
N ARG A 118 19.03 -11.36 -1.48
CA ARG A 118 19.67 -12.36 -0.62
C ARG A 118 18.65 -13.35 -0.06
N ILE A 119 17.54 -12.86 0.50
CA ILE A 119 16.49 -13.71 1.07
C ILE A 119 15.87 -14.60 -0.01
N LEU A 120 15.59 -14.05 -1.19
CA LEU A 120 15.02 -14.83 -2.29
C LEU A 120 15.97 -15.93 -2.77
N LEU A 121 17.28 -15.66 -2.84
CA LEU A 121 18.29 -16.64 -3.19
C LEU A 121 18.41 -17.75 -2.13
N GLU A 122 18.33 -17.41 -0.84
CA GLU A 122 18.29 -18.37 0.26
C GLU A 122 17.06 -19.30 0.15
N LEU A 123 15.87 -18.73 -0.10
CA LEU A 123 14.64 -19.50 -0.31
C LEU A 123 14.69 -20.38 -1.57
N SER A 124 15.32 -19.89 -2.64
CA SER A 124 15.52 -20.62 -3.90
C SER A 124 16.45 -21.83 -3.74
N ALA A 125 17.48 -21.70 -2.89
CA ALA A 125 18.46 -22.75 -2.64
C ALA A 125 17.98 -23.86 -1.68
N SER A 126 16.81 -23.69 -1.04
CA SER A 126 16.24 -24.70 -0.15
C SER A 126 15.81 -25.96 -0.91
N ASP A 127 15.75 -27.11 -0.22
CA ASP A 127 15.35 -28.41 -0.80
C ASP A 127 13.96 -28.39 -1.46
N ASN A 128 13.14 -27.38 -1.15
CA ASN A 128 11.81 -27.16 -1.72
C ASN A 128 11.73 -25.88 -2.56
N GLY A 129 12.83 -25.40 -3.13
CA GLY A 129 12.92 -24.11 -3.83
C GLY A 129 11.69 -23.80 -4.71
N LEU A 130 10.88 -22.85 -4.26
CA LEU A 130 9.61 -22.47 -4.91
C LEU A 130 9.76 -21.30 -5.90
N ILE A 131 10.98 -20.79 -6.07
CA ILE A 131 11.29 -19.65 -6.92
C ILE A 131 12.62 -19.88 -7.64
N SER A 132 12.65 -19.58 -8.94
CA SER A 132 13.81 -19.68 -9.82
C SER A 132 14.61 -18.38 -9.90
N ARG A 133 15.87 -18.45 -10.33
CA ARG A 133 16.70 -17.26 -10.56
C ARG A 133 16.14 -16.29 -11.61
N ASP A 134 15.44 -16.80 -12.64
CA ASP A 134 14.74 -15.96 -13.63
C ASP A 134 13.59 -15.17 -12.99
N GLU A 135 12.83 -15.80 -12.10
CA GLU A 135 11.76 -15.14 -11.36
C GLU A 135 12.31 -14.10 -10.37
N ILE A 136 13.40 -14.40 -9.67
CA ILE A 136 14.08 -13.44 -8.80
C ILE A 136 14.50 -12.20 -9.59
N SER A 137 15.19 -12.38 -10.73
CA SER A 137 15.58 -11.25 -11.58
C SER A 137 14.39 -10.42 -12.05
N GLN A 138 13.28 -11.07 -12.41
CA GLN A 138 12.05 -10.36 -12.80
C GLN A 138 11.43 -9.60 -11.64
N ILE A 139 11.36 -10.17 -10.43
CA ILE A 139 10.86 -9.48 -9.24
C ILE A 139 11.66 -8.21 -8.99
N LEU A 140 12.99 -8.32 -8.99
CA LEU A 140 13.87 -7.18 -8.75
C LEU A 140 13.70 -6.09 -9.82
N ASN A 141 13.55 -6.48 -11.10
CA ASN A 141 13.26 -5.55 -12.19
C ASN A 141 11.91 -4.83 -12.02
N VAL A 142 10.85 -5.54 -11.58
CA VAL A 142 9.53 -4.93 -11.33
C VAL A 142 9.62 -3.86 -10.24
N LEU A 143 10.35 -4.13 -9.16
CA LEU A 143 10.47 -3.23 -8.01
C LEU A 143 11.39 -2.04 -8.28
N SER A 144 12.45 -2.24 -9.07
CA SER A 144 13.41 -1.18 -9.42
C SER A 144 12.93 -0.26 -10.54
N ASP A 145 12.16 -0.76 -11.51
CA ASP A 145 11.64 0.03 -12.63
C ASP A 145 10.12 0.19 -12.58
N LYS A 146 9.69 1.23 -11.85
CA LYS A 146 8.29 1.66 -11.72
C LYS A 146 7.68 2.21 -13.02
N THR A 147 8.48 2.38 -14.08
CA THR A 147 8.02 2.84 -15.40
C THR A 147 7.71 1.69 -16.37
N SER A 148 8.27 0.51 -16.11
CA SER A 148 7.92 -0.71 -16.84
C SER A 148 6.42 -1.04 -16.67
N LYS A 149 5.85 -1.80 -17.61
CA LYS A 149 4.44 -2.23 -17.55
C LYS A 149 4.09 -2.92 -16.22
N LEU A 150 4.96 -3.79 -15.72
CA LEU A 150 4.72 -4.54 -14.48
C LEU A 150 5.05 -3.69 -13.24
N GLY A 151 6.13 -2.91 -13.26
CA GLY A 151 6.48 -2.02 -12.16
C GLY A 151 5.44 -0.93 -11.96
N HIS A 152 4.92 -0.35 -13.05
CA HIS A 152 3.82 0.60 -12.99
C HIS A 152 2.56 -0.06 -12.40
N ALA A 153 2.19 -1.25 -12.89
CA ALA A 153 1.03 -1.98 -12.38
C ALA A 153 1.15 -2.31 -10.89
N PHE A 154 2.30 -2.83 -10.44
CA PHE A 154 2.53 -3.14 -9.04
C PHE A 154 2.52 -1.89 -8.15
N ASN A 155 3.14 -0.80 -8.60
CA ASN A 155 3.08 0.48 -7.92
C ASN A 155 1.63 1.00 -7.79
N ILE A 156 0.71 0.71 -8.71
CA ILE A 156 -0.71 1.03 -8.54
C ILE A 156 -1.39 0.08 -7.54
N ILE A 157 -1.07 -1.21 -7.58
CA ILE A 157 -1.57 -2.20 -6.62
C ILE A 157 -1.23 -1.79 -5.18
N GLU A 158 0.01 -1.41 -4.89
CA GLU A 158 0.42 -0.95 -3.56
C GLU A 158 -0.38 0.29 -3.13
N ARG A 159 -0.59 1.25 -4.04
CA ARG A 159 -1.37 2.48 -3.77
C ARG A 159 -2.82 2.19 -3.44
N LEU A 160 -3.42 1.20 -4.11
CA LEU A 160 -4.75 0.71 -3.76
C LEU A 160 -4.77 0.10 -2.35
N GLY A 161 -3.70 -0.62 -1.97
CA GLY A 161 -3.48 -1.09 -0.60
C GLY A 161 -3.48 0.04 0.43
N TYR A 162 -2.66 1.06 0.21
CA TYR A 162 -2.62 2.26 1.07
C TYR A 162 -4.02 2.90 1.22
N LEU A 163 -4.73 3.12 0.10
CA LEU A 163 -6.08 3.68 0.15
C LEU A 163 -7.07 2.79 0.90
N ALA A 164 -7.04 1.46 0.70
CA ALA A 164 -7.92 0.54 1.40
C ALA A 164 -7.78 0.67 2.92
N THR A 165 -6.54 0.74 3.41
CA THR A 165 -6.26 0.96 4.84
C THR A 165 -6.72 2.34 5.31
N ALA A 166 -6.54 3.39 4.50
CA ALA A 166 -7.05 4.72 4.84
C ALA A 166 -8.58 4.77 4.89
N ILE A 167 -9.29 4.11 3.99
CA ILE A 167 -10.76 4.04 4.04
C ILE A 167 -11.24 3.34 5.32
N GLN A 168 -10.56 2.26 5.71
CA GLN A 168 -10.85 1.59 6.98
C GLN A 168 -10.55 2.48 8.19
N ALA A 169 -9.45 3.24 8.16
CA ALA A 169 -9.10 4.21 9.19
C ALA A 169 -10.14 5.35 9.27
N TRP A 170 -10.59 5.89 8.13
CA TRP A 170 -11.63 6.92 8.09
C TRP A 170 -12.93 6.43 8.72
N ASN A 171 -13.43 5.26 8.29
CA ASN A 171 -14.61 4.62 8.88
C ASN A 171 -14.49 4.41 10.39
N SER A 172 -13.30 4.08 10.87
CA SER A 172 -13.03 3.94 12.30
C SER A 172 -12.99 5.29 13.01
N SER A 173 -12.48 6.33 12.35
CA SER A 173 -12.40 7.69 12.88
C SER A 173 -13.76 8.35 13.14
N LEU A 174 -14.83 7.84 12.52
CA LEU A 174 -16.22 8.28 12.72
C LEU A 174 -16.87 7.65 13.97
N LYS A 175 -16.26 6.63 14.58
CA LYS A 175 -16.79 5.88 15.72
C LYS A 175 -16.19 6.37 17.05
N VAL A 176 -16.33 7.67 17.33
CA VAL A 176 -15.73 8.33 18.51
C VAL A 176 -16.15 7.66 19.82
N GLU A 177 -17.41 7.23 19.94
CA GLU A 177 -17.90 6.52 21.14
C GLU A 177 -17.20 5.18 21.39
N MET A 178 -16.72 4.52 20.35
CA MET A 178 -16.07 3.21 20.43
C MET A 178 -14.57 3.33 20.70
N TYR A 179 -13.91 4.32 20.09
CA TYR A 179 -12.44 4.40 20.07
C TYR A 179 -11.87 5.58 20.85
N GLY A 180 -12.71 6.53 21.26
CA GLY A 180 -12.29 7.76 21.91
C GLY A 180 -11.68 8.77 20.94
N GLU A 181 -11.72 10.04 21.33
CA GLU A 181 -11.31 11.17 20.49
C GLU A 181 -9.84 11.08 20.04
N GLY A 182 -8.93 10.76 20.97
CA GLY A 182 -7.49 10.68 20.66
C GLY A 182 -7.17 9.66 19.57
N LEU A 183 -7.74 8.45 19.63
CA LEU A 183 -7.50 7.44 18.61
C LEU A 183 -8.14 7.81 17.26
N CYS A 184 -9.33 8.41 17.29
CA CYS A 184 -9.99 8.91 16.09
C CYS A 184 -9.21 10.05 15.42
N VAL A 185 -8.54 10.92 16.18
CA VAL A 185 -7.63 11.96 15.66
C VAL A 185 -6.44 11.31 14.92
N ASN A 186 -5.82 10.29 15.51
CA ASN A 186 -4.72 9.55 14.89
C ASN A 186 -5.13 8.83 13.60
N PHE A 187 -6.35 8.28 13.52
CA PHE A 187 -6.86 7.74 12.27
C PHE A 187 -7.02 8.81 11.19
N LYS A 188 -7.56 9.98 11.53
CA LYS A 188 -7.65 11.10 10.57
C LYS A 188 -6.27 11.57 10.10
N TRP A 189 -5.26 11.51 10.98
CA TRP A 189 -3.88 11.81 10.61
C TRP A 189 -3.30 10.84 9.59
N LEU A 190 -3.54 9.52 9.76
CA LEU A 190 -3.18 8.52 8.76
C LEU A 190 -3.90 8.80 7.43
N VAL A 191 -5.20 9.06 7.48
CA VAL A 191 -6.03 9.32 6.30
C VAL A 191 -5.54 10.54 5.53
N SER A 192 -5.24 11.65 6.19
CA SER A 192 -4.78 12.87 5.52
C SER A 192 -3.45 12.64 4.80
N ASN A 193 -2.52 11.90 5.41
CA ASN A 193 -1.26 11.54 4.77
C ASN A 193 -1.48 10.65 3.54
N VAL A 194 -2.30 9.60 3.66
CA VAL A 194 -2.54 8.68 2.55
C VAL A 194 -3.26 9.39 1.40
N LEU A 195 -4.34 10.13 1.68
CA LEU A 195 -5.07 10.87 0.63
C LEU A 195 -4.15 11.87 -0.09
N GLY A 196 -3.35 12.62 0.66
CA GLY A 196 -2.41 13.61 0.09
C GLY A 196 -1.29 13.02 -0.78
N ASN A 197 -0.94 11.74 -0.61
CA ASN A 197 0.18 11.12 -1.34
C ASN A 197 -0.25 10.14 -2.44
N GLN A 198 -1.47 9.59 -2.36
CA GLN A 198 -1.92 8.48 -3.20
C GLN A 198 -3.01 8.83 -4.21
N ILE A 199 -3.96 9.73 -3.89
CA ILE A 199 -5.20 9.86 -4.67
C ILE A 199 -4.92 10.26 -6.13
N CYS A 200 -4.08 11.26 -6.37
CA CYS A 200 -3.83 11.76 -7.73
C CYS A 200 -3.27 10.66 -8.64
N LYS A 201 -2.37 9.83 -8.11
CA LYS A 201 -1.75 8.74 -8.88
C LYS A 201 -2.76 7.65 -9.21
N ILE A 202 -3.76 7.44 -8.35
CA ILE A 202 -4.84 6.48 -8.61
C ILE A 202 -5.84 7.05 -9.59
N LEU A 203 -6.14 8.35 -9.52
CA LEU A 203 -6.93 9.07 -10.54
C LEU A 203 -6.28 8.94 -11.92
N ASP A 204 -4.98 9.21 -12.03
CA ASP A 204 -4.22 9.08 -13.28
C ASP A 204 -4.23 7.64 -13.81
N ALA A 205 -4.14 6.66 -12.91
CA ALA A 205 -4.12 5.24 -13.24
C ALA A 205 -5.51 4.66 -13.59
N SER A 206 -6.60 5.29 -13.17
CA SER A 206 -7.98 4.80 -13.35
C SER A 206 -8.36 4.59 -14.81
N TRP A 207 -7.79 5.39 -15.72
CA TRP A 207 -7.96 5.27 -17.17
C TRP A 207 -7.32 4.02 -17.76
N LEU A 208 -6.26 3.50 -17.13
CA LEU A 208 -5.48 2.36 -17.63
C LEU A 208 -5.84 1.05 -16.94
N TYR A 209 -6.26 1.13 -15.67
CA TYR A 209 -6.50 -0.03 -14.81
C TYR A 209 -7.92 -0.02 -14.23
N PRO A 210 -8.79 -0.95 -14.65
CA PRO A 210 -10.20 -0.99 -14.24
C PRO A 210 -10.41 -1.10 -12.73
N MET A 211 -9.53 -1.81 -12.03
CA MET A 211 -9.63 -1.92 -10.57
C MET A 211 -9.45 -0.57 -9.88
N ALA A 212 -8.59 0.32 -10.40
CA ALA A 212 -8.42 1.65 -9.83
C ALA A 212 -9.70 2.47 -9.97
N GLN A 213 -10.31 2.49 -11.15
CA GLN A 213 -11.64 3.11 -11.35
C GLN A 213 -12.70 2.52 -10.42
N THR A 214 -12.82 1.19 -10.42
CA THR A 214 -13.82 0.47 -9.58
C THR A 214 -13.65 0.77 -8.09
N PHE A 215 -12.41 0.89 -7.63
CA PHE A 215 -12.11 1.23 -6.24
C PHE A 215 -12.58 2.66 -5.91
N LEU A 216 -12.26 3.64 -6.77
CA LEU A 216 -12.69 5.02 -6.60
C LEU A 216 -14.22 5.13 -6.60
N ASP A 217 -14.90 4.44 -7.52
CA ASP A 217 -16.36 4.42 -7.62
C ASP A 217 -17.00 3.87 -6.34
N ARG A 218 -16.51 2.71 -5.88
CA ARG A 218 -17.03 2.03 -4.69
C ARG A 218 -16.87 2.87 -3.42
N HIS A 219 -15.78 3.62 -3.33
CA HIS A 219 -15.43 4.39 -2.13
C HIS A 219 -15.66 5.89 -2.28
N PHE A 220 -16.30 6.33 -3.36
CA PHE A 220 -16.51 7.74 -3.71
C PHE A 220 -17.02 8.57 -2.52
N GLY A 221 -18.11 8.13 -1.89
CA GLY A 221 -18.72 8.85 -0.77
C GLY A 221 -17.79 9.00 0.43
N LEU A 222 -17.03 7.96 0.77
CA LEU A 222 -16.10 8.00 1.90
C LEU A 222 -14.86 8.84 1.60
N ILE A 223 -14.35 8.81 0.37
CA ILE A 223 -13.22 9.66 -0.06
C ILE A 223 -13.64 11.13 -0.03
N SER A 224 -14.79 11.47 -0.62
CA SER A 224 -15.33 12.83 -0.60
C SER A 224 -15.55 13.32 0.83
N GLN A 225 -16.19 12.51 1.67
CA GLN A 225 -16.39 12.85 3.07
C GLN A 225 -15.07 13.10 3.79
N ALA A 226 -14.06 12.24 3.59
CA ALA A 226 -12.75 12.41 4.20
C ALA A 226 -12.04 13.70 3.75
N PHE A 227 -12.21 14.13 2.50
CA PHE A 227 -11.66 15.39 2.02
C PHE A 227 -12.39 16.62 2.57
N ASP A 228 -13.72 16.55 2.68
CA ASP A 228 -14.55 17.69 3.07
C ASP A 228 -14.61 17.88 4.60
N GLU A 229 -14.51 16.80 5.37
CA GLU A 229 -14.66 16.81 6.83
C GLU A 229 -13.32 16.70 7.58
N MET A 230 -12.17 16.71 6.88
CA MET A 230 -10.85 16.66 7.53
C MET A 230 -10.60 17.92 8.38
N PRO A 231 -10.41 17.80 9.71
CA PRO A 231 -10.12 18.95 10.55
C PRO A 231 -8.71 19.50 10.26
N GLU A 232 -8.56 20.82 10.13
CA GLU A 232 -7.26 21.47 9.91
C GLU A 232 -6.24 21.15 11.02
N MET A 233 -6.70 20.96 12.27
CA MET A 233 -5.85 20.59 13.42
C MET A 233 -5.08 19.27 13.20
N ILE A 234 -5.51 18.42 12.26
CA ILE A 234 -4.77 17.19 11.93
C ILE A 234 -3.38 17.51 11.37
N PHE A 235 -3.21 18.64 10.69
CA PHE A 235 -1.91 19.04 10.16
C PHE A 235 -0.97 19.60 11.25
N ASP A 236 -1.48 19.94 12.43
CA ASP A 236 -0.65 20.34 13.58
C ASP A 236 0.01 19.14 14.30
N LEU A 237 -0.34 17.91 13.92
CA LEU A 237 0.29 16.68 14.42
C LEU A 237 1.66 16.40 13.77
N TYR A 238 2.02 17.12 12.71
CA TYR A 238 3.36 17.08 12.14
C TYR A 238 4.30 17.92 12.99
N SER A 239 5.40 17.31 13.46
CA SER A 239 6.29 17.87 14.47
C SER A 239 7.05 19.12 14.02
N ASP A 240 7.37 19.22 12.74
CA ASP A 240 8.11 20.35 12.16
C ASP A 240 7.22 21.17 11.22
N GLN A 241 7.56 22.45 11.11
CA GLN A 241 6.77 23.40 10.34
C GLN A 241 6.80 23.09 8.83
N GLU A 242 7.91 22.56 8.33
CA GLU A 242 8.07 22.23 6.91
C GLU A 242 7.20 21.04 6.51
N ASP A 243 7.20 19.95 7.29
CA ASP A 243 6.34 18.78 7.11
C ASP A 243 4.85 19.16 7.16
N ARG A 244 4.46 20.01 8.11
CA ARG A 244 3.08 20.50 8.20
C ARG A 244 2.65 21.24 6.94
N ILE A 245 3.47 22.20 6.47
CA ILE A 245 3.19 22.96 5.25
C ILE A 245 3.11 22.01 4.05
N LEU A 246 4.08 21.11 3.91
CA LEU A 246 4.16 20.16 2.82
C LEU A 246 2.96 19.22 2.77
N ASN A 247 2.60 18.58 3.89
CA ASN A 247 1.51 17.62 3.94
C ASN A 247 0.13 18.29 3.80
N SER A 248 -0.04 19.50 4.36
CA SER A 248 -1.25 20.30 4.13
C SER A 248 -1.40 20.69 2.66
N ALA A 249 -0.31 21.13 2.01
CA ALA A 249 -0.33 21.47 0.58
C ALA A 249 -0.64 20.25 -0.31
N LYS A 250 -0.02 19.10 -0.02
CA LYS A 250 -0.29 17.83 -0.72
C LYS A 250 -1.76 17.41 -0.59
N PHE A 251 -2.32 17.52 0.61
CA PHE A 251 -3.72 17.19 0.86
C PHE A 251 -4.67 18.11 0.08
N ARG A 252 -4.42 19.43 0.08
CA ARG A 252 -5.23 20.40 -0.68
C ARG A 252 -5.15 20.18 -2.18
N ALA A 253 -3.95 19.97 -2.74
CA ALA A 253 -3.80 19.65 -4.16
C ALA A 253 -4.52 18.34 -4.55
N SER A 254 -4.47 17.36 -3.67
CA SER A 254 -5.19 16.09 -3.82
C SER A 254 -6.70 16.27 -3.78
N LYS A 255 -7.22 17.14 -2.89
CA LYS A 255 -8.63 17.52 -2.84
C LYS A 255 -9.07 18.22 -4.12
N GLU A 256 -8.27 19.16 -4.64
CA GLU A 256 -8.57 19.85 -5.89
C GLU A 256 -8.67 18.88 -7.08
N ALA A 257 -7.76 17.91 -7.17
CA ALA A 257 -7.80 16.87 -8.19
C ALA A 257 -9.03 15.97 -8.04
N TRP A 258 -9.39 15.61 -6.80
CA TRP A 258 -10.60 14.85 -6.48
C TRP A 258 -11.86 15.61 -6.85
N ASP A 259 -11.96 16.89 -6.50
CA ASP A 259 -13.11 17.75 -6.80
C ASP A 259 -13.28 17.92 -8.32
N LEU A 260 -12.18 18.01 -9.08
CA LEU A 260 -12.21 18.02 -10.54
C LEU A 260 -12.70 16.70 -11.12
N PHE A 261 -12.23 15.56 -10.58
CA PHE A 261 -12.72 14.24 -10.95
C PHE A 261 -14.24 14.14 -10.69
N CYS A 262 -14.70 14.53 -9.50
CA CYS A 262 -16.11 14.51 -9.11
C CYS A 262 -17.01 15.31 -10.06
N LYS A 263 -16.56 16.50 -10.51
CA LYS A 263 -17.34 17.33 -11.45
C LYS A 263 -17.54 16.69 -12.81
N ASN A 264 -16.58 15.89 -13.25
CA ASN A 264 -16.61 15.21 -14.54
C ASN A 264 -17.21 13.80 -14.44
N TYR A 265 -17.53 13.34 -13.23
CA TYR A 265 -18.04 12.02 -12.94
C TYR A 265 -19.58 12.04 -12.92
N SER A 266 -20.21 11.34 -13.87
CA SER A 266 -21.64 11.02 -13.83
C SER A 266 -21.77 9.51 -13.59
N PRO A 267 -22.25 9.07 -12.42
CA PRO A 267 -22.50 7.65 -12.14
C PRO A 267 -23.58 7.05 -13.05
#